data_AF-D8TPL7-F1
#
_entry.id   AF-D8TPL7-F1
#
_cell.length_a   1.000
_cell.length_b   1.000
_cell.length_c   1.000
_cell.angle_alpha   90.00
_cell.angle_beta   90.00
_cell.angle_gamma   90.00
#
_symmetry.space_group_name_H-M   'P 1'
#
loop_
_entity.id
_entity.type
_entity.pdbx_description
1 polymer ?
#
loop_
_entity_poly.entity_id
_entity_poly.type
_entity_poly.pdbx_seq_one_letter_code
_entity_poly.pdbx_strand_id
1 'polypeptide(L)'
;MAAIQDVPRLVLQAILASQSPQALPQQRKEAVAFLEQFKCADVTSVFSTCATLISLQQLAQLYGSLLQPTEVVGVRLAAYQLIIDAVRNRWRELSPEQRVAVTQLALQQFREAASPAQEPAATSSGGFPERGKAAELLAVVVRQRGASAYAEVLPQLIAGAAAGPVQ
;
A
#
# COMPACT_ATOMS: atom_id res chain seq x y z
N MET A 1 12.63 -28.24 10.62
CA MET A 1 12.87 -26.94 11.29
C MET A 1 13.04 -25.88 10.22
N ALA A 2 12.03 -25.05 10.01
CA ALA A 2 12.07 -23.68 9.47
C ALA A 2 10.62 -23.29 9.17
N ALA A 3 9.92 -22.78 10.19
CA ALA A 3 8.69 -22.04 9.93
C ALA A 3 9.15 -20.80 9.15
N ILE A 4 8.93 -20.79 7.84
CA ILE A 4 9.08 -19.58 7.04
C ILE A 4 8.09 -18.60 7.66
N GLN A 5 8.62 -17.63 8.40
CA GLN A 5 7.81 -16.54 8.95
C GLN A 5 7.21 -15.82 7.74
N ASP A 6 5.92 -15.99 7.55
CA ASP A 6 5.15 -15.27 6.53
C ASP A 6 5.00 -13.82 7.03
N VAL A 7 6.05 -13.02 6.82
CA VAL A 7 6.15 -11.62 7.29
C VAL A 7 4.92 -10.80 6.89
N PRO A 8 4.38 -10.91 5.65
CA PRO A 8 3.16 -10.20 5.29
C PRO A 8 1.96 -10.60 6.14
N ARG A 9 1.83 -11.88 6.53
CA ARG A 9 0.79 -12.33 7.45
C ARG A 9 0.96 -11.76 8.85
N LEU A 10 2.19 -11.65 9.37
CA LEU A 10 2.45 -11.05 10.69
C LEU A 10 2.12 -9.55 10.70
N VAL A 11 2.52 -8.82 9.65
CA VAL A 11 2.20 -7.40 9.49
C VAL A 11 0.70 -7.20 9.34
N LEU A 12 0.02 -8.04 8.56
CA LEU A 12 -1.44 -8.06 8.44
C LEU A 12 -2.11 -8.18 9.82
N GLN A 13 -1.71 -9.18 10.61
CA GLN A 13 -2.28 -9.41 11.94
C GLN A 13 -2.02 -8.24 12.89
N ALA A 14 -0.82 -7.64 12.84
CA ALA A 14 -0.51 -6.47 13.65
C ALA A 14 -1.38 -5.26 13.24
N ILE A 15 -1.61 -5.05 11.94
CA ILE A 15 -2.52 -4.01 11.47
C ILE A 15 -3.93 -4.25 12.01
N LEU A 16 -4.48 -5.45 11.84
CA LEU A 16 -5.82 -5.80 12.35
C LEU A 16 -5.92 -5.62 13.86
N ALA A 17 -4.93 -6.11 14.62
CA ALA A 17 -4.91 -6.00 16.08
C ALA A 17 -4.85 -4.54 16.55
N SER A 18 -4.09 -3.68 15.86
CA SER A 18 -4.00 -2.24 16.19
C SER A 18 -5.29 -1.46 15.90
N GLN A 19 -6.05 -1.89 14.89
CA GLN A 19 -7.29 -1.23 14.46
C GLN A 19 -8.54 -1.81 15.14
N SER A 20 -8.46 -3.01 15.72
CA SER A 20 -9.61 -3.70 16.30
C SER A 20 -10.05 -3.06 17.62
N PRO A 21 -11.33 -2.64 17.74
CA PRO A 21 -11.87 -2.12 19.00
C PRO A 21 -12.01 -3.22 20.07
N GLN A 22 -12.12 -4.48 19.65
CA GLN A 22 -12.28 -5.65 20.53
C GLN A 22 -10.94 -6.17 21.08
N ALA A 23 -9.81 -5.73 20.52
CA ALA A 23 -8.49 -6.14 20.99
C ALA A 23 -8.17 -5.56 22.37
N LEU A 24 -7.53 -6.37 23.23
CA LEU A 24 -7.07 -5.92 24.55
C LEU A 24 -6.07 -4.74 24.38
N PRO A 25 -6.05 -3.75 25.29
CA PRO A 25 -5.11 -2.62 25.21
C PRO A 25 -3.65 -3.05 25.08
N GLN A 26 -3.27 -4.13 25.78
CA GLN A 26 -1.92 -4.69 25.70
C GLN A 26 -1.61 -5.24 24.30
N GLN A 27 -2.54 -5.94 23.67
CA GLN A 27 -2.38 -6.48 22.32
C GLN A 27 -2.24 -5.36 21.28
N ARG A 28 -3.03 -4.28 21.42
CA ARG A 28 -2.91 -3.08 20.57
C ARG A 28 -1.53 -2.44 20.70
N LYS A 29 -1.02 -2.33 21.94
CA LYS A 29 0.32 -1.77 22.21
C LYS A 29 1.43 -2.62 21.59
N GLU A 30 1.35 -3.94 21.73
CA GLU A 30 2.31 -4.88 21.14
C GLU A 30 2.27 -4.83 19.61
N ALA A 31 1.08 -4.77 19.02
CA ALA A 31 0.90 -4.64 17.58
C ALA A 31 1.53 -3.35 17.04
N VAL A 32 1.29 -2.21 17.69
CA VAL A 32 1.92 -0.93 17.31
C VAL A 32 3.44 -0.99 17.46
N ALA A 33 3.95 -1.54 18.57
CA ALA A 33 5.39 -1.70 18.77
C ALA A 33 6.05 -2.58 17.69
N PHE A 34 5.37 -3.66 17.28
CA PHE A 34 5.81 -4.50 16.18
C PHE A 34 5.82 -3.74 14.84
N LEU A 35 4.78 -2.96 14.53
CA LEU A 35 4.73 -2.17 13.31
C LEU A 35 5.84 -1.10 13.27
N GLU A 36 6.17 -0.47 14.39
CA GLU A 36 7.30 0.45 14.47
C GLU A 36 8.64 -0.25 14.28
N GLN A 37 8.83 -1.45 14.84
CA GLN A 37 10.02 -2.27 14.57
C GLN A 37 10.10 -2.67 13.10
N PHE A 38 8.97 -3.02 12.49
CA PHE A 38 8.89 -3.41 11.08
C PHE A 38 9.30 -2.26 10.15
N LYS A 39 8.95 -1.01 10.45
CA LYS A 39 9.42 0.16 9.68
C LYS A 39 10.95 0.26 9.61
N CYS A 40 11.63 -0.20 10.66
CA CYS A 40 13.10 -0.21 10.78
C CYS A 40 13.74 -1.51 10.26
N ALA A 41 12.96 -2.49 9.80
CA ALA A 41 13.48 -3.75 9.26
C ALA A 41 14.21 -3.56 7.92
N ASP A 42 14.70 -4.65 7.33
CA ASP A 42 15.29 -4.60 5.99
C ASP A 42 14.34 -3.94 4.98
N VAL A 43 14.87 -2.98 4.21
CA VAL A 43 14.06 -2.17 3.30
C VAL A 43 13.36 -3.05 2.25
N THR A 44 14.04 -4.07 1.74
CA THR A 44 13.47 -4.99 0.74
C THR A 44 12.27 -5.72 1.31
N SER A 45 12.36 -6.21 2.56
CA SER A 45 11.26 -6.87 3.25
C SER A 45 10.08 -5.93 3.50
N VAL A 46 10.33 -4.67 3.85
CA VAL A 46 9.27 -3.66 4.05
C VAL A 46 8.51 -3.43 2.76
N PHE A 47 9.24 -3.19 1.67
CA PHE A 47 8.65 -2.91 0.35
C PHE A 47 7.88 -4.12 -0.21
N SER A 48 8.45 -5.32 -0.16
CA SER A 48 7.79 -6.53 -0.68
C SER A 48 6.51 -6.82 0.08
N THR A 49 6.54 -6.74 1.41
CA THR A 49 5.38 -6.95 2.26
C THR A 49 4.29 -5.92 2.00
N CYS A 50 4.64 -4.64 1.95
CA CYS A 50 3.64 -3.59 1.68
C CYS A 50 3.06 -3.71 0.27
N ALA A 51 3.87 -4.07 -0.74
CA ALA A 51 3.37 -4.30 -2.09
C ALA A 51 2.30 -5.40 -2.13
N THR A 52 2.52 -6.49 -1.39
CA THR A 52 1.53 -7.57 -1.26
C THR A 52 0.26 -7.13 -0.55
N LEU A 53 0.38 -6.36 0.53
CA LEU A 53 -0.78 -5.90 1.30
C LEU A 53 -1.57 -4.78 0.60
N ILE A 54 -0.96 -4.01 -0.29
CA ILE A 54 -1.63 -2.96 -1.05
C ILE A 54 -2.38 -3.51 -2.28
N SER A 55 -1.86 -4.59 -2.90
CA SER A 55 -2.52 -5.21 -4.04
C SER A 55 -3.78 -5.94 -3.61
N LEU A 56 -4.95 -5.47 -4.07
CA LEU A 56 -6.23 -6.10 -3.78
C LEU A 56 -6.26 -7.56 -4.24
N GLN A 57 -5.68 -7.84 -5.42
CA GLN A 57 -5.60 -9.19 -5.97
C GLN A 57 -4.78 -10.12 -5.07
N GLN A 58 -3.56 -9.73 -4.68
CA GLN A 58 -2.70 -10.58 -3.86
C GLN A 58 -3.26 -10.75 -2.45
N LEU A 59 -3.80 -9.69 -1.86
CA LEU A 59 -4.42 -9.72 -0.55
C LEU A 59 -5.66 -10.64 -0.54
N ALA A 60 -6.51 -10.58 -1.56
CA ALA A 60 -7.64 -11.51 -1.70
C ALA A 60 -7.18 -12.96 -1.92
N GLN A 61 -6.15 -13.18 -2.75
CA GLN A 61 -5.63 -14.52 -3.04
C GLN A 61 -4.97 -15.19 -1.82
N LEU A 62 -4.20 -14.43 -1.05
CA LEU A 62 -3.41 -14.98 0.07
C LEU A 62 -4.19 -14.98 1.40
N TYR A 63 -5.02 -13.96 1.62
CA TYR A 63 -5.62 -13.68 2.92
C TYR A 63 -7.13 -13.43 2.87
N GLY A 64 -7.79 -13.65 1.73
CA GLY A 64 -9.23 -13.39 1.57
C GLY A 64 -10.13 -14.13 2.55
N SER A 65 -9.71 -15.30 3.06
CA SER A 65 -10.43 -16.04 4.10
C SER A 65 -10.23 -15.50 5.52
N LEU A 66 -9.21 -14.67 5.74
CA LEU A 66 -8.83 -14.11 7.04
C LEU A 66 -9.38 -12.70 7.27
N LEU A 67 -9.91 -12.06 6.22
CA LEU A 67 -10.27 -10.66 6.21
C LEU A 67 -11.76 -10.46 6.01
N GLN A 68 -12.37 -9.64 6.85
CA GLN A 68 -13.69 -9.11 6.58
C GLN A 68 -13.60 -8.02 5.50
N PRO A 69 -14.65 -7.83 4.67
CA PRO A 69 -14.65 -6.78 3.63
C PRO A 69 -14.37 -5.36 4.15
N THR A 70 -14.74 -5.10 5.41
CA THR A 70 -14.50 -3.85 6.13
C THR A 70 -13.04 -3.66 6.55
N GLU A 71 -12.31 -4.75 6.80
CA GLU A 71 -10.92 -4.75 7.25
C GLU A 71 -9.94 -4.57 6.08
N VAL A 72 -10.32 -5.02 4.88
CA VAL A 72 -9.50 -4.94 3.66
C VAL A 72 -8.99 -3.51 3.43
N VAL A 73 -9.85 -2.51 3.55
CA VAL A 73 -9.45 -1.10 3.38
C VAL A 73 -8.51 -0.64 4.48
N GLY A 74 -8.83 -0.95 5.74
CA GLY A 74 -8.00 -0.56 6.88
C GLY A 74 -6.57 -1.11 6.74
N VAL A 75 -6.45 -2.34 6.25
CA VAL A 75 -5.17 -2.99 5.95
C VAL A 75 -4.45 -2.28 4.81
N ARG A 76 -5.13 -2.07 3.67
CA ARG A 76 -4.52 -1.42 2.51
C ARG A 76 -4.06 -0.01 2.83
N LEU A 77 -4.87 0.79 3.53
CA LEU A 77 -4.50 2.15 3.95
C LEU A 77 -3.29 2.17 4.87
N ALA A 78 -3.20 1.24 5.83
CA ALA A 78 -2.03 1.13 6.71
C ALA A 78 -0.78 0.70 5.91
N ALA A 79 -0.91 -0.25 4.99
CA ALA A 79 0.18 -0.68 4.13
C ALA A 79 0.66 0.45 3.19
N TYR A 80 -0.26 1.25 2.64
CA TYR A 80 0.05 2.48 1.91
C TYR A 80 0.88 3.44 2.75
N GLN A 81 0.48 3.67 4.01
CA GLN A 81 1.22 4.56 4.89
C GLN A 81 2.65 4.06 5.12
N LEU A 82 2.81 2.76 5.39
CA LEU A 82 4.13 2.15 5.61
C LEU A 82 5.04 2.27 4.38
N ILE A 83 4.53 1.96 3.17
CA ILE A 83 5.34 2.10 1.95
C ILE A 83 5.64 3.56 1.63
N ILE A 84 4.71 4.49 1.86
CA ILE A 84 4.93 5.92 1.64
C ILE A 84 6.07 6.40 2.55
N ASP A 85 6.05 6.04 3.84
CA ASP A 85 7.09 6.41 4.79
C ASP A 85 8.44 5.77 4.41
N ALA A 86 8.44 4.51 3.94
CA ALA A 86 9.64 3.86 3.44
C ALA A 86 10.21 4.57 2.19
N VAL A 87 9.37 4.97 1.23
CA VAL A 87 9.82 5.74 0.06
C VAL A 87 10.32 7.12 0.46
N ARG A 88 9.69 7.81 1.40
CA ARG A 88 10.15 9.14 1.85
C ARG A 88 11.52 9.08 2.50
N ASN A 89 11.73 8.11 3.39
CA ASN A 89 12.88 8.13 4.28
C ASN A 89 14.02 7.22 3.81
N ARG A 90 13.71 6.16 3.05
CA ARG A 90 14.65 5.05 2.78
C ARG A 90 14.81 4.74 1.29
N TRP A 91 14.39 5.65 0.41
CA TRP A 91 14.54 5.48 -1.05
C TRP A 91 15.97 5.18 -1.51
N ARG A 92 16.96 5.79 -0.84
CA ARG A 92 18.38 5.64 -1.20
C ARG A 92 18.92 4.24 -0.91
N GLU A 93 18.31 3.51 0.03
CA GLU A 93 18.69 2.14 0.37
C GLU A 93 18.24 1.13 -0.70
N LEU A 94 17.24 1.48 -1.53
CA LEU A 94 16.78 0.62 -2.61
C LEU A 94 17.79 0.54 -3.75
N SER A 95 17.94 -0.66 -4.30
CA SER A 95 18.63 -0.89 -5.57
C SER A 95 17.89 -0.22 -6.75
N PRO A 96 18.57 0.06 -7.87
CA PRO A 96 17.94 0.61 -9.06
C PRO A 96 16.74 -0.21 -9.56
N GLU A 97 16.85 -1.54 -9.54
CA GLU A 97 15.78 -2.46 -9.95
C GLU A 97 14.55 -2.34 -9.04
N GLN A 98 14.77 -2.29 -7.72
CA GLN A 98 13.69 -2.10 -6.75
C GLN A 98 13.02 -0.73 -6.90
N ARG A 99 13.78 0.33 -7.19
CA ARG A 99 13.21 1.66 -7.44
C ARG A 99 12.29 1.66 -8.66
N VAL A 100 12.66 0.93 -9.72
CA VAL A 100 11.81 0.75 -10.91
C VAL A 100 10.53 -0.02 -10.53
N ALA A 101 10.65 -1.12 -9.80
CA ALA A 101 9.51 -1.93 -9.37
C ALA A 101 8.52 -1.13 -8.50
N VAL A 102 9.02 -0.36 -7.52
CA VAL A 102 8.19 0.52 -6.68
C VAL A 102 7.49 1.60 -7.51
N THR A 103 8.15 2.11 -8.55
CA THR A 103 7.54 3.10 -9.45
C THR A 103 6.41 2.50 -10.28
N GLN A 104 6.62 1.30 -10.81
CA GLN A 104 5.59 0.57 -11.54
C GLN A 104 4.40 0.23 -10.64
N LEU A 105 4.66 -0.22 -9.41
CA LEU A 105 3.62 -0.46 -8.41
C LEU A 105 2.82 0.81 -8.12
N ALA A 106 3.47 1.95 -7.88
CA ALA A 106 2.79 3.22 -7.60
C ALA A 106 1.89 3.66 -8.77
N LEU A 107 2.37 3.52 -10.01
CA LEU A 107 1.59 3.81 -11.21
C LEU A 107 0.40 2.86 -11.38
N GLN A 108 0.62 1.57 -11.15
CA GLN A 108 -0.43 0.56 -11.21
C GLN A 108 -1.53 0.86 -10.19
N GLN A 109 -1.15 1.10 -8.93
CA GLN A 109 -2.10 1.41 -7.86
C GLN A 109 -2.87 2.71 -8.12
N PHE A 110 -2.20 3.74 -8.64
CA PHE A 110 -2.87 4.98 -9.06
C PHE A 110 -3.93 4.74 -10.14
N ARG A 111 -3.60 3.94 -11.17
CA ARG A 111 -4.53 3.60 -12.25
C ARG A 111 -5.69 2.74 -11.77
N GLU A 112 -5.40 1.75 -10.93
CA GLU A 112 -6.44 0.89 -10.32
C GLU A 112 -7.43 1.73 -9.51
N ALA A 113 -6.93 2.65 -8.68
CA ALA A 113 -7.77 3.52 -7.87
C ALA A 113 -8.55 4.57 -8.72
N ALA A 114 -8.00 5.00 -9.86
CA ALA A 114 -8.63 5.96 -10.76
C ALA A 114 -9.63 5.32 -11.75
N SER A 115 -9.73 4.00 -11.82
CA SER A 115 -10.59 3.32 -12.80
C SER A 115 -12.07 3.35 -12.37
N PRO A 116 -13.01 3.78 -13.25
CA PRO A 116 -14.46 3.76 -12.98
C PRO A 116 -15.04 2.36 -12.84
N ALA A 117 -14.29 1.31 -13.21
CA ALA A 117 -14.73 -0.08 -13.05
C ALA A 117 -14.86 -0.50 -11.56
N GLN A 118 -14.55 0.40 -10.62
CA GLN A 118 -14.76 0.25 -9.19
C GLN A 118 -15.79 1.26 -8.63
N GLU A 119 -17.04 1.28 -9.14
CA GLU A 119 -18.21 1.82 -8.41
C GLU A 119 -19.49 0.99 -8.74
N PRO A 120 -20.46 0.82 -7.82
CA PRO A 120 -20.34 0.46 -6.42
C PRO A 120 -21.18 -0.82 -6.15
N ALA A 121 -20.53 -1.96 -5.90
CA ALA A 121 -21.15 -2.89 -4.95
C ALA A 121 -20.85 -2.32 -3.57
N ALA A 122 -21.88 -2.08 -2.76
CA ALA A 122 -21.81 -1.54 -1.40
C ALA A 122 -21.04 -2.43 -0.39
N THR A 123 -20.02 -3.16 -0.86
CA THR A 123 -19.18 -4.12 -0.14
C THR A 123 -17.72 -4.14 -0.61
N SER A 124 -17.31 -3.36 -1.63
CA SER A 124 -15.92 -3.33 -2.13
C SER A 124 -15.35 -1.92 -2.27
N SER A 125 -15.57 -1.09 -1.25
CA SER A 125 -14.59 -0.30 -0.51
C SER A 125 -13.27 0.22 -1.18
N GLY A 126 -13.28 0.53 -2.48
CA GLY A 126 -12.31 1.40 -3.15
C GLY A 126 -12.56 2.88 -2.87
N GLY A 127 -12.67 3.28 -1.59
CA GLY A 127 -13.11 4.62 -1.22
C GLY A 127 -12.13 5.74 -1.61
N PHE A 128 -12.60 6.98 -1.64
CA PHE A 128 -11.77 8.21 -1.68
C PHE A 128 -10.42 8.14 -0.91
N PRO A 129 -10.34 7.58 0.31
CA PRO A 129 -9.06 7.47 1.02
C PRO A 129 -7.99 6.63 0.30
N GLU A 130 -8.37 5.56 -0.40
CA GLU A 130 -7.41 4.74 -1.15
C GLU A 130 -6.93 5.45 -2.41
N ARG A 131 -7.83 6.15 -3.11
CA ARG A 131 -7.46 7.04 -4.24
C ARG A 131 -6.45 8.10 -3.79
N GLY A 132 -6.69 8.73 -2.64
CA GLY A 132 -5.78 9.69 -2.04
C GLY A 132 -4.42 9.11 -1.70
N LYS A 133 -4.38 7.91 -1.10
CA LYS A 133 -3.12 7.23 -0.75
C LYS A 133 -2.34 6.75 -1.97
N ALA A 134 -3.01 6.24 -3.00
CA ALA A 134 -2.36 5.86 -4.25
C ALA A 134 -1.74 7.08 -4.96
N ALA A 135 -2.44 8.22 -4.98
CA ALA A 135 -1.91 9.48 -5.50
C ALA A 135 -0.72 10.00 -4.66
N GLU A 136 -0.81 9.92 -3.32
CA GLU A 136 0.28 10.28 -2.42
C GLU A 136 1.53 9.44 -2.68
N LEU A 137 1.39 8.12 -2.82
CA LEU A 137 2.49 7.21 -3.14
C LEU A 137 3.16 7.60 -4.47
N LEU A 138 2.36 7.81 -5.53
CA LEU A 138 2.88 8.22 -6.83
C LEU A 138 3.64 9.55 -6.74
N ALA A 139 3.07 10.56 -6.07
CA ALA A 139 3.70 11.87 -5.89
C ALA A 139 5.05 11.77 -5.15
N VAL A 140 5.11 10.94 -4.10
CA VAL A 140 6.33 10.72 -3.32
C VAL A 140 7.39 10.01 -4.16
N VAL A 141 7.03 8.98 -4.94
CA VAL A 141 7.97 8.28 -5.83
C VAL A 141 8.52 9.22 -6.91
N VAL A 142 7.64 10.02 -7.54
CA VAL A 142 8.05 11.00 -8.56
C VAL A 142 9.02 12.02 -7.95
N ARG A 143 8.74 12.52 -6.74
CA ARG A 143 9.65 13.43 -6.03
C ARG A 143 11.03 12.80 -5.79
N GLN A 144 11.08 11.51 -5.47
CA GLN A 144 12.35 10.81 -5.26
C GLN A 144 13.14 10.56 -6.56
N ARG A 145 12.45 10.33 -7.69
CA ARG A 145 13.10 10.14 -9.00
C ARG A 145 13.48 11.45 -9.69
N GLY A 146 12.80 12.56 -9.37
CA GLY A 146 13.06 13.88 -9.94
C GLY A 146 12.34 14.13 -11.27
N ALA A 147 12.76 15.18 -11.97
CA ALA A 147 12.04 15.77 -13.10
C ALA A 147 11.84 14.81 -14.29
N SER A 148 12.78 13.89 -14.54
CA SER A 148 12.66 12.90 -15.62
C SER A 148 11.47 11.96 -15.41
N ALA A 149 11.28 11.45 -14.19
CA ALA A 149 10.13 10.61 -13.86
C ALA A 149 8.82 11.38 -13.92
N TYR A 150 8.81 12.66 -13.53
CA TYR A 150 7.63 13.49 -13.70
C TYR A 150 7.25 13.64 -15.18
N ALA A 151 8.23 13.87 -16.06
CA ALA A 151 8.01 13.97 -17.49
C ALA A 151 7.46 12.67 -18.12
N GLU A 152 7.85 11.49 -17.61
CA GLU A 152 7.31 10.19 -18.05
C GLU A 152 5.83 10.00 -17.65
N VAL A 153 5.44 10.51 -16.48
CA VAL A 153 4.09 10.29 -15.90
C VAL A 153 3.10 11.37 -16.34
N LEU A 154 3.55 12.60 -16.56
CA LEU A 154 2.73 13.76 -16.86
C LEU A 154 1.77 13.56 -18.06
N PRO A 155 2.19 13.00 -19.22
CA PRO A 155 1.27 12.79 -20.34
C PRO A 155 0.09 11.88 -19.98
N GLN A 156 0.32 10.88 -19.13
CA GLN A 156 -0.71 9.95 -18.69
C GLN A 156 -1.70 10.62 -17.74
N LEU A 157 -1.22 11.51 -16.87
CA LEU A 157 -2.08 12.30 -15.98
C LEU A 157 -2.95 13.28 -16.77
N ILE A 158 -2.37 13.95 -17.78
CA ILE A 158 -3.11 14.87 -18.66
C ILE A 158 -4.18 14.10 -19.45
N ALA A 159 -3.82 12.96 -20.04
CA ALA A 159 -4.77 12.12 -20.77
C ALA A 159 -5.91 11.62 -19.87
N GLY A 160 -5.58 11.20 -18.65
CA GLY A 160 -6.59 10.78 -17.66
C GLY A 160 -7.51 11.92 -17.23
N ALA A 161 -6.97 13.12 -16.97
CA ALA A 161 -7.77 14.29 -16.62
C ALA A 161 -8.68 14.75 -17.78
N ALA A 162 -8.18 14.66 -19.03
CA ALA A 162 -8.93 15.01 -20.23
C ALA A 162 -10.09 14.04 -20.51
N ALA A 163 -10.07 12.82 -19.98
CA ALA A 163 -11.14 11.85 -20.11
C ALA A 163 -12.43 12.24 -19.34
N GLY A 164 -12.38 13.30 -18.52
CA GLY A 164 -13.52 13.77 -17.73
C GLY A 164 -13.62 13.10 -16.35
N PRO A 165 -14.55 13.56 -15.50
CA PRO A 165 -14.74 13.00 -14.17
C PRO A 165 -15.15 11.53 -14.26
N VAL A 166 -14.47 10.70 -13.47
CA VAL A 166 -14.84 9.32 -13.21
C VAL A 166 -16.18 9.34 -12.47
N GLN A 167 -17.23 8.80 -13.09
CA GLN A 167 -18.60 8.77 -12.55
C GLN A 167 -18.80 7.66 -11.53
#